data_AF-A0A5J4VQ16-F1
#
_entry.id   AF-A0A5J4VQ16-F1
#
_cell.length_a   1.000
_cell.length_b   1.000
_cell.length_c   1.000
_cell.angle_alpha   90.00
_cell.angle_beta   90.00
_cell.angle_gamma   90.00
#
_symmetry.space_group_name_H-M   'P 1'
#
loop_
_entity.id
_entity.type
_entity.pdbx_description
1 polymer ?
#
loop_
_entity_poly.entity_id
_entity_poly.type
_entity_poly.pdbx_seq_one_letter_code
_entity_poly.pdbx_strand_id
1 'polypeptide(L)'
;IFELLLSYLQADFGLARKLELGQLYTLAVGGTFLYQAPELLFNNSVLSKEKEKVKQKSDDEEENEEEEQEQEEEDIEEKNKQNQKETIDVDVWAFGTVMFELLAQRHPFFTNKNITPSEFIQKVLTHLPAKLPSLYPDQLKNIIMRMLEKNPNNRISASEVLVELDALELSMKQ
;
A
#
# COMPACT_ATOMS: atom_id res chain seq x y z
N ILE A 1 -22.70 -0.79 10.47
CA ILE A 1 -21.24 -0.93 10.66
C ILE A 1 -20.52 0.30 10.18
N PHE A 2 -20.79 0.80 8.97
CA PHE A 2 -20.33 2.13 8.56
C PHE A 2 -20.71 3.22 9.58
N GLU A 3 -21.91 3.22 10.14
CA GLU A 3 -22.34 4.15 11.20
C GLU A 3 -21.65 3.92 12.57
N LEU A 4 -21.38 2.66 12.93
CA LEU A 4 -20.70 2.32 14.19
C LEU A 4 -19.19 2.59 14.09
N LEU A 5 -18.58 2.30 12.94
CA LEU A 5 -17.24 2.72 12.55
C LEU A 5 -17.19 4.25 12.43
N LEU A 6 -18.15 4.94 11.81
CA LEU A 6 -18.16 6.41 11.73
C LEU A 6 -18.26 7.03 13.11
N SER A 7 -19.14 6.51 13.98
CA SER A 7 -19.30 7.03 15.34
C SER A 7 -18.04 6.82 16.20
N TYR A 8 -17.36 5.68 16.04
CA TYR A 8 -16.09 5.39 16.73
C TYR A 8 -14.93 6.20 16.14
N LEU A 9 -14.88 6.31 14.81
CA LEU A 9 -13.90 7.08 14.05
C LEU A 9 -14.02 8.59 14.36
N GLN A 10 -15.24 9.12 14.47
CA GLN A 10 -15.51 10.52 14.77
C GLN A 10 -15.24 10.87 16.25
N ALA A 11 -15.34 9.91 17.17
CA ALA A 11 -15.01 10.10 18.57
C ALA A 11 -13.50 10.11 18.86
N ASP A 12 -12.71 9.25 18.18
CA ASP A 12 -11.27 9.11 18.45
C ASP A 12 -10.38 10.14 17.74
N PHE A 13 -10.82 10.73 16.61
CA PHE A 13 -10.09 11.80 15.94
C PHE A 13 -10.10 13.13 16.73
N GLY A 14 -10.94 13.26 17.75
CA GLY A 14 -11.16 14.52 18.47
C GLY A 14 -10.01 14.98 19.36
N LEU A 15 -9.14 14.09 19.90
CA LEU A 15 -8.16 14.52 20.92
C LEU A 15 -6.78 13.80 20.97
N ALA A 16 -6.56 12.60 20.44
CA ALA A 16 -5.46 11.75 20.94
C ALA A 16 -4.20 11.59 20.05
N ARG A 17 -4.15 12.11 18.81
CA ARG A 17 -2.94 12.03 17.96
C ARG A 17 -1.96 13.19 18.18
N LYS A 18 -2.18 14.04 19.20
CA LYS A 18 -1.28 15.15 19.54
C LYS A 18 0.08 14.59 20.01
N LEU A 19 1.02 14.60 19.07
CA LEU A 19 2.40 15.09 19.20
C LEU A 19 3.59 14.12 19.18
N GLU A 20 3.47 12.80 19.37
CA GLU A 20 4.66 11.92 19.34
C GLU A 20 4.84 11.12 18.04
N LEU A 21 3.77 10.51 17.53
CA LEU A 21 3.81 9.78 16.26
C LEU A 21 4.11 10.70 15.06
N GLY A 22 3.76 11.98 15.17
CA GLY A 22 3.95 13.00 14.13
C GLY A 22 5.40 13.11 13.64
N GLN A 23 6.39 12.81 14.47
CA GLN A 23 7.81 12.88 14.08
C GLN A 23 8.16 11.83 13.01
N LEU A 24 7.66 10.59 13.12
CA LEU A 24 7.89 9.57 12.08
C LEU A 24 7.11 9.86 10.79
N TYR A 25 5.95 10.51 10.88
CA TYR A 25 5.15 10.91 9.72
C TYR A 25 5.72 12.13 8.98
N THR A 26 6.52 13.00 9.63
CA THR A 26 7.03 14.25 9.03
C THR A 26 8.54 14.28 8.73
N LEU A 27 9.35 13.36 9.27
CA LEU A 27 10.82 13.44 9.14
C LEU A 27 11.44 12.67 7.95
N ALA A 28 10.64 11.98 7.13
CA ALA A 28 11.12 11.42 5.86
C ALA A 28 10.77 12.37 4.72
N VAL A 29 11.75 12.69 3.88
CA VAL A 29 11.57 13.47 2.65
C VAL A 29 10.56 12.74 1.75
N GLY A 30 9.28 13.14 1.82
CA GLY A 30 8.17 12.51 1.06
C GLY A 30 7.24 11.63 1.91
N GLY A 31 6.65 12.21 2.96
CA GLY A 31 5.81 11.52 3.94
C GLY A 31 4.88 10.44 3.37
N THR A 32 4.71 9.36 4.15
CA THR A 32 3.79 8.21 3.95
C THR A 32 4.42 6.92 3.36
N PHE A 33 5.74 6.72 3.41
CA PHE A 33 6.35 5.41 3.04
C PHE A 33 5.81 4.21 3.87
N LEU A 34 5.22 4.48 5.03
CA LEU A 34 4.62 3.47 5.91
C LEU A 34 3.43 2.74 5.26
N TYR A 35 2.72 3.38 4.33
CA TYR A 35 1.56 2.79 3.65
C TYR A 35 1.86 2.42 2.19
N GLN A 36 3.11 2.56 1.76
CA GLN A 36 3.50 2.18 0.40
C GLN A 36 3.46 0.66 0.23
N ALA A 37 2.96 0.25 -0.93
CA ALA A 37 2.94 -1.14 -1.35
C ALA A 37 4.36 -1.67 -1.60
N PRO A 38 4.59 -2.98 -1.44
CA PRO A 38 5.91 -3.59 -1.58
C PRO A 38 6.56 -3.33 -2.95
N GLU A 39 5.78 -3.29 -4.02
CA GLU A 39 6.23 -3.01 -5.39
C GLU A 39 6.84 -1.60 -5.54
N LEU A 40 6.27 -0.59 -4.89
CA LEU A 40 6.84 0.77 -4.89
C LEU A 40 8.12 0.87 -4.06
N LEU A 41 8.15 0.16 -2.92
CA LEU A 41 9.33 0.14 -2.06
C LEU A 41 10.50 -0.60 -2.73
N PHE A 42 10.21 -1.68 -3.46
CA PHE A 42 11.20 -2.40 -4.24
C PHE A 42 11.79 -1.51 -5.32
N ASN A 43 10.95 -0.87 -6.15
CA ASN A 43 11.40 0.01 -7.23
C ASN A 43 12.24 1.17 -6.71
N ASN A 44 11.84 1.80 -5.61
CA ASN A 44 12.63 2.87 -4.99
C ASN A 44 14.00 2.37 -4.50
N SER A 45 14.07 1.16 -3.94
CA SER A 45 15.33 0.55 -3.51
C SER A 45 16.27 0.24 -4.69
N VAL A 46 15.71 -0.18 -5.83
CA VAL A 46 16.45 -0.44 -7.08
C VAL A 46 16.90 0.87 -7.72
N LEU A 47 16.02 1.86 -7.84
CA LEU A 47 16.32 3.20 -8.34
C LEU A 47 17.43 3.88 -7.54
N SER A 48 17.47 3.72 -6.21
CA SER A 48 18.59 4.23 -5.41
C SER A 48 19.92 3.53 -5.71
N LYS A 49 19.92 2.23 -6.02
CA LYS A 49 21.13 1.47 -6.42
C LYS A 49 21.57 1.78 -7.85
N GLU A 50 20.63 2.08 -8.74
CA GLU A 50 20.91 2.49 -10.12
C GLU A 50 21.43 3.92 -10.20
N LYS A 51 20.90 4.85 -9.39
CA LYS A 51 21.45 6.22 -9.27
C LYS A 51 22.90 6.25 -8.77
N GLU A 52 23.32 5.25 -7.99
CA GLU A 52 24.73 5.07 -7.62
C GLU A 52 25.60 4.53 -8.77
N LYS A 53 25.03 3.73 -9.69
CA LYS A 53 25.73 3.23 -10.89
C LYS A 53 25.76 4.23 -12.05
N VAL A 54 24.72 5.04 -12.22
CA VAL A 54 24.60 6.02 -13.31
C VAL A 54 25.58 7.20 -13.15
N LYS A 55 26.11 7.44 -11.93
CA LYS A 55 27.16 8.45 -11.72
C LYS A 55 28.53 8.09 -12.34
N GLN A 56 28.65 6.94 -13.01
CA GLN A 56 29.89 6.46 -13.67
C GLN A 56 29.75 6.17 -15.18
N LYS A 57 28.63 6.50 -15.83
CA LYS A 57 28.48 6.32 -17.28
C LYS A 57 27.58 7.41 -17.87
N SER A 58 28.10 8.63 -17.91
CA SER A 58 27.75 9.57 -18.97
C SER A 58 28.92 9.50 -19.94
N ASP A 59 28.69 8.95 -21.12
CA ASP A 59 29.12 9.51 -22.40
C ASP A 59 28.62 8.54 -23.47
N ASP A 60 28.10 9.14 -24.53
CA ASP A 60 27.83 8.59 -25.86
C ASP A 60 26.41 8.09 -26.19
N GLU A 61 25.79 8.96 -27.01
CA GLU A 61 25.04 8.71 -28.24
C GLU A 61 23.51 8.78 -28.21
N GLU A 62 23.03 9.87 -28.83
CA GLU A 62 21.68 10.11 -29.35
C GLU A 62 21.54 9.57 -30.79
N GLU A 63 20.28 9.49 -31.22
CA GLU A 63 19.75 9.27 -32.59
C GLU A 63 19.79 7.80 -33.04
N ASN A 64 18.75 7.19 -33.61
CA ASN A 64 17.52 7.59 -34.30
C ASN A 64 16.44 6.52 -33.93
N GLU A 65 15.14 6.64 -34.21
CA GLU A 65 14.57 6.45 -35.55
C GLU A 65 13.06 6.72 -35.53
N GLU A 66 12.61 7.54 -36.49
CA GLU A 66 11.21 7.81 -36.80
C GLU A 66 10.61 6.63 -37.60
N GLU A 67 10.33 5.48 -36.97
CA GLU A 67 9.53 4.39 -37.59
C GLU A 67 8.53 3.71 -36.60
N GLU A 68 8.29 4.26 -35.41
CA GLU A 68 7.58 3.54 -34.32
C GLU A 68 6.09 3.88 -34.12
N GLN A 69 5.45 4.68 -34.99
CA GLN A 69 4.19 5.37 -34.64
C GLN A 69 2.91 4.51 -34.53
N GLU A 70 2.84 3.29 -35.10
CA GLU A 70 1.65 2.42 -34.97
C GLU A 70 1.82 1.27 -33.97
N GLN A 71 3.06 0.87 -33.64
CA GLN A 71 3.36 -0.07 -32.56
C GLN A 71 3.49 0.63 -31.19
N GLU A 72 3.89 1.91 -31.19
CA GLU A 72 3.89 2.74 -29.98
C GLU A 72 2.48 2.94 -29.41
N GLU A 73 1.43 3.08 -30.22
CA GLU A 73 0.08 3.35 -29.69
C GLU A 73 -0.50 2.16 -28.91
N GLU A 74 -0.33 0.92 -29.40
CA GLU A 74 -0.75 -0.29 -28.67
C GLU A 74 0.12 -0.52 -27.42
N ASP A 75 1.44 -0.33 -27.51
CA ASP A 75 2.36 -0.44 -26.36
C ASP A 75 2.13 0.66 -25.31
N ILE A 76 1.76 1.87 -25.72
CA ILE A 76 1.39 2.98 -24.82
C ILE A 76 0.05 2.69 -24.15
N GLU A 77 -0.93 2.12 -24.86
CA GLU A 77 -2.22 1.78 -24.27
C GLU A 77 -2.10 0.61 -23.26
N GLU A 78 -1.30 -0.41 -23.57
CA GLU A 78 -0.98 -1.49 -22.62
C GLU A 78 -0.16 -1.00 -21.42
N LYS A 79 0.86 -0.16 -21.63
CA LYS A 79 1.62 0.48 -20.53
C LYS A 79 0.71 1.36 -19.66
N ASN A 80 -0.23 2.09 -20.26
CA ASN A 80 -1.17 2.95 -19.52
C ASN A 80 -2.16 2.12 -18.71
N LYS A 81 -2.72 1.04 -19.27
CA LYS A 81 -3.59 0.10 -18.55
C LYS A 81 -2.83 -0.59 -17.42
N GLN A 82 -1.58 -0.97 -17.65
CA GLN A 82 -0.71 -1.58 -16.64
C GLN A 82 -0.37 -0.59 -15.52
N ASN A 83 0.00 0.65 -15.84
CA ASN A 83 0.25 1.72 -14.85
C ASN A 83 -1.01 2.06 -14.02
N GLN A 84 -2.19 2.10 -14.66
CA GLN A 84 -3.46 2.31 -13.96
C GLN A 84 -3.79 1.15 -13.02
N LYS A 85 -3.61 -0.10 -13.48
CA LYS A 85 -3.81 -1.30 -12.66
C LYS A 85 -2.86 -1.31 -11.45
N GLU A 86 -1.58 -1.02 -11.67
CA GLU A 86 -0.59 -0.90 -10.60
C GLU A 86 -0.97 0.19 -9.59
N THR A 87 -1.51 1.31 -10.05
CA THR A 87 -1.99 2.38 -9.17
C THR A 87 -3.15 1.90 -8.29
N ILE A 88 -4.14 1.21 -8.87
CA ILE A 88 -5.30 0.68 -8.12
C ILE A 88 -4.84 -0.38 -7.10
N ASP A 89 -3.94 -1.28 -7.49
CA ASP A 89 -3.43 -2.32 -6.60
C ASP A 89 -2.68 -1.71 -5.41
N VAL A 90 -1.87 -0.67 -5.64
CA VAL A 90 -1.17 0.10 -4.59
C VAL A 90 -2.18 0.75 -3.65
N ASP A 91 -3.26 1.32 -4.17
CA ASP A 91 -4.31 1.94 -3.36
C ASP A 91 -5.05 0.92 -2.48
N VAL A 92 -5.33 -0.28 -3.01
CA VAL A 92 -5.91 -1.38 -2.23
C VAL A 92 -5.00 -1.76 -1.06
N TRP A 93 -3.68 -1.84 -1.29
CA TRP A 93 -2.72 -2.09 -0.22
C TRP A 93 -2.75 -1.01 0.87
N ALA A 94 -2.68 0.26 0.46
CA ALA A 94 -2.69 1.39 1.38
C ALA A 94 -3.97 1.39 2.21
N PHE A 95 -5.11 1.16 1.58
CA PHE A 95 -6.41 1.07 2.25
C PHE A 95 -6.46 -0.11 3.24
N GLY A 96 -5.95 -1.29 2.85
CA GLY A 96 -5.86 -2.45 3.74
C GLY A 96 -4.98 -2.18 4.97
N THR A 97 -3.90 -1.42 4.79
CA THR A 97 -3.00 -1.03 5.88
C THR A 97 -3.71 -0.10 6.86
N VAL A 98 -4.44 0.90 6.36
CA VAL A 98 -5.26 1.80 7.17
C VAL A 98 -6.35 1.04 7.92
N MET A 99 -7.09 0.17 7.23
CA MET A 99 -8.14 -0.65 7.85
C MET A 99 -7.58 -1.54 8.97
N PHE A 100 -6.42 -2.18 8.74
CA PHE A 100 -5.75 -2.95 9.77
C PHE A 100 -5.41 -2.07 10.98
N GLU A 101 -4.80 -0.91 10.74
CA GLU A 101 -4.35 -0.01 11.79
C GLU A 101 -5.52 0.50 12.64
N LEU A 102 -6.65 0.83 12.02
CA LEU A 102 -7.86 1.25 12.72
C LEU A 102 -8.41 0.15 13.64
N LEU A 103 -8.36 -1.12 13.22
CA LEU A 103 -8.88 -2.24 14.00
C LEU A 103 -7.89 -2.74 15.07
N ALA A 104 -6.58 -2.72 14.77
CA ALA A 104 -5.55 -3.23 15.67
C ALA A 104 -4.95 -2.17 16.59
N GLN A 105 -5.20 -0.89 16.31
CA GLN A 105 -4.56 0.27 16.96
C GLN A 105 -3.02 0.25 16.83
N ARG A 106 -2.52 -0.44 15.81
CA ARG A 106 -1.10 -0.56 15.47
C ARG A 106 -0.93 -0.96 14.02
N HIS A 107 0.20 -0.60 13.44
CA HIS A 107 0.52 -0.92 12.06
C HIS A 107 0.76 -2.44 11.84
N PRO A 108 0.40 -3.02 10.69
CA PRO A 108 0.52 -4.46 10.42
C PRO A 108 1.97 -5.00 10.49
N PHE A 109 2.94 -4.18 10.11
CA PHE A 109 4.37 -4.55 10.05
C PHE A 109 5.24 -3.85 11.10
N PHE A 110 4.63 -3.04 11.97
CA PHE A 110 5.37 -2.18 12.90
C PHE A 110 4.76 -2.22 14.30
N THR A 111 5.57 -2.64 15.27
CA THR A 111 5.18 -2.81 16.68
C THR A 111 6.07 -2.06 17.65
N ASN A 112 7.29 -1.70 17.27
CA ASN A 112 8.31 -1.14 18.17
C ASN A 112 8.76 0.24 17.69
N LYS A 113 8.84 1.21 18.60
CA LYS A 113 9.13 2.64 18.30
C LYS A 113 10.48 2.91 17.61
N ASN A 114 11.42 1.96 17.59
CA ASN A 114 12.81 2.14 17.14
C ASN A 114 13.18 1.25 15.93
N ILE A 115 12.33 1.14 14.91
CA ILE A 115 12.70 0.45 13.67
C ILE A 115 13.46 1.40 12.73
N THR A 116 14.47 0.90 12.04
CA THR A 116 15.07 1.66 10.91
C THR A 116 14.18 1.55 9.66
N PRO A 117 14.21 2.53 8.74
CA PRO A 117 13.45 2.45 7.48
C PRO A 117 13.77 1.19 6.66
N SER A 118 15.04 0.78 6.61
CA SER A 118 15.46 -0.42 5.89
C SER A 118 14.88 -1.70 6.48
N GLU A 119 14.85 -1.83 7.80
CA GLU A 119 14.22 -2.96 8.48
C GLU A 119 12.70 -2.97 8.27
N PHE A 120 12.06 -1.80 8.26
CA PHE A 120 10.64 -1.68 7.95
C PHE A 120 10.34 -2.17 6.53
N ILE A 121 11.09 -1.69 5.53
CA ILE A 121 10.95 -2.13 4.14
C ILE A 121 11.14 -3.64 4.03
N GLN A 122 12.18 -4.19 4.66
CA GLN A 122 12.41 -5.63 4.66
C GLN A 122 11.23 -6.42 5.24
N LYS A 123 10.60 -5.94 6.33
CA LYS A 123 9.39 -6.55 6.87
C LYS A 123 8.21 -6.47 5.91
N VAL A 124 8.01 -5.31 5.27
CA VAL A 124 6.96 -5.14 4.26
C VAL A 124 7.19 -6.09 3.08
N LEU A 125 8.43 -6.37 2.68
CA LEU A 125 8.71 -7.26 1.55
C LEU A 125 8.64 -8.76 1.90
N THR A 126 9.00 -9.16 3.12
CA THR A 126 9.25 -10.58 3.44
C THR A 126 8.35 -11.17 4.52
N HIS A 127 7.81 -10.34 5.43
CA HIS A 127 7.03 -10.83 6.56
C HIS A 127 5.54 -10.74 6.29
N LEU A 128 4.79 -11.67 6.88
CA LEU A 128 3.33 -11.64 6.89
C LEU A 128 2.82 -10.50 7.80
N PRO A 129 1.67 -9.90 7.47
CA PRO A 129 1.02 -8.95 8.37
C PRO A 129 0.74 -9.61 9.72
N ALA A 130 0.81 -8.82 10.79
CA ALA A 130 0.39 -9.30 12.09
C ALA A 130 -1.09 -9.71 12.07
N LYS A 131 -1.51 -10.56 13.02
CA LYS A 131 -2.91 -10.99 13.11
C LYS A 131 -3.78 -9.89 13.75
N LEU A 132 -4.99 -9.73 13.23
CA LEU A 132 -6.04 -8.92 13.85
C LEU A 132 -6.57 -9.61 15.11
N PRO A 133 -7.07 -8.83 16.10
CA PRO A 133 -7.73 -9.38 17.28
C PRO A 133 -8.89 -10.33 16.95
N SER A 134 -9.12 -11.34 17.78
CA SER A 134 -10.20 -12.32 17.59
C SER A 134 -11.61 -11.74 17.71
N LEU A 135 -11.74 -10.51 18.24
CA LEU A 135 -13.00 -9.78 18.37
C LEU A 135 -13.70 -9.53 17.02
N TYR A 136 -12.94 -9.45 15.93
CA TYR A 136 -13.48 -9.15 14.61
C TYR A 136 -13.89 -10.40 13.83
N PRO A 137 -14.95 -10.34 13.00
CA PRO A 137 -15.39 -11.44 12.16
C PRO A 137 -14.27 -11.98 11.27
N ASP A 138 -14.22 -13.31 11.07
CA ASP A 138 -13.20 -13.95 10.23
C ASP A 138 -13.25 -13.46 8.78
N GLN A 139 -14.44 -13.18 8.26
CA GLN A 139 -14.62 -12.61 6.93
C GLN A 139 -13.94 -11.24 6.79
N LEU A 140 -14.13 -10.32 7.75
CA LEU A 140 -13.47 -9.01 7.74
C LEU A 140 -11.94 -9.14 7.79
N LYS A 141 -11.45 -10.01 8.69
CA LYS A 141 -10.01 -10.26 8.82
C LYS A 141 -9.44 -10.82 7.51
N ASN A 142 -10.15 -11.74 6.86
CA ASN A 142 -9.71 -12.34 5.60
C ASN A 142 -9.63 -11.31 4.47
N ILE A 143 -10.65 -10.44 4.33
CA ILE A 143 -10.65 -9.36 3.34
C ILE A 143 -9.40 -8.49 3.51
N ILE A 144 -9.15 -7.99 4.73
CA ILE A 144 -8.00 -7.13 5.03
C ILE A 144 -6.68 -7.85 4.75
N MET A 145 -6.55 -9.13 5.11
CA MET A 145 -5.33 -9.89 4.84
C MET A 145 -5.07 -10.08 3.34
N ARG A 146 -6.12 -10.27 2.53
CA ARG A 146 -6.01 -10.35 1.06
C ARG A 146 -5.67 -9.02 0.40
N MET A 147 -6.06 -7.90 1.00
CA MET A 147 -5.61 -6.56 0.56
C MET A 147 -4.12 -6.35 0.84
N LEU A 148 -3.59 -7.01 1.88
CA LEU A 148 -2.18 -6.97 2.27
C LEU A 148 -1.34 -8.11 1.64
N GLU A 149 -1.81 -8.65 0.51
CA GLU A 149 -1.05 -9.60 -0.30
C GLU A 149 0.10 -8.89 -1.01
N LYS A 150 1.30 -9.50 -0.99
CA LYS A 150 2.52 -8.84 -1.47
C LYS A 150 2.55 -8.74 -2.98
N ASN A 151 2.14 -9.81 -3.65
CA ASN A 151 2.06 -9.83 -5.10
C ASN A 151 0.77 -9.12 -5.54
N PRO A 152 0.84 -8.00 -6.28
CA PRO A 152 -0.35 -7.28 -6.75
C PRO A 152 -1.28 -8.18 -7.57
N ASN A 153 -0.75 -9.14 -8.34
CA ASN A 153 -1.59 -10.05 -9.13
C ASN A 153 -2.39 -11.06 -8.29
N ASN A 154 -2.00 -11.31 -7.04
CA ASN A 154 -2.74 -12.17 -6.11
C ASN A 154 -3.58 -11.35 -5.11
N ARG A 155 -3.41 -10.02 -5.12
CA ARG A 155 -4.13 -9.09 -4.24
C ARG A 155 -5.58 -9.02 -4.68
N ILE A 156 -6.50 -8.99 -3.71
CA ILE A 156 -7.92 -8.84 -4.00
C ILE A 156 -8.16 -7.53 -4.76
N SER A 157 -8.99 -7.56 -5.80
CA SER A 157 -9.30 -6.34 -6.55
C SER A 157 -10.21 -5.40 -5.75
N ALA A 158 -10.16 -4.10 -6.04
CA ALA A 158 -11.04 -3.12 -5.40
C ALA A 158 -12.54 -3.48 -5.53
N SER A 159 -12.95 -3.99 -6.69
CA SER A 159 -14.33 -4.43 -6.94
C SER A 159 -14.74 -5.61 -6.05
N GLU A 160 -13.86 -6.61 -5.88
CA GLU A 160 -14.13 -7.74 -4.98
C GLU A 160 -14.19 -7.31 -3.52
N VAL A 161 -13.32 -6.38 -3.10
CA VAL A 161 -13.35 -5.81 -1.74
C VAL A 161 -14.73 -5.22 -1.45
N LEU A 162 -15.28 -4.42 -2.37
CA LEU A 162 -16.59 -3.81 -2.19
C LEU A 162 -17.70 -4.87 -2.06
N VAL A 163 -17.73 -5.86 -2.95
CA VAL A 163 -18.74 -6.94 -2.92
C VAL A 163 -18.68 -7.73 -1.62
N GLU A 164 -17.48 -8.08 -1.15
CA GLU A 164 -17.34 -8.86 0.08
C GLU A 164 -17.66 -8.04 1.34
N LEU A 165 -17.38 -6.74 1.35
CA LEU A 165 -17.76 -5.84 2.43
C LEU A 165 -19.28 -5.62 2.48
N ASP A 166 -19.94 -5.47 1.33
CA ASP A 166 -21.40 -5.34 1.25
C ASP A 166 -22.09 -6.61 1.74
N ALA A 167 -21.58 -7.78 1.35
CA ALA A 167 -22.08 -9.07 1.81
C ALA A 167 -21.91 -9.26 3.33
N LEU A 168 -20.78 -8.81 3.88
CA LEU A 168 -20.55 -8.79 5.33
C LEU A 168 -21.51 -7.85 6.06
N GLU A 169 -21.78 -6.67 5.49
CA GLU A 169 -22.74 -5.74 6.10
C GLU A 169 -24.14 -6.35 6.16
N LEU A 170 -24.55 -7.04 5.09
CA LEU A 170 -25.85 -7.69 5.04
C LEU A 170 -25.97 -8.84 6.05
N SER A 171 -24.92 -9.66 6.20
CA SER A 171 -24.93 -10.80 7.14
C SER A 171 -24.96 -10.36 8.60
N MET A 172 -24.44 -9.17 8.92
CA MET A 172 -24.47 -8.60 10.28
C MET A 172 -25.77 -7.86 10.62
N LYS A 173 -26.66 -7.62 9.64
CA LYS A 173 -27.97 -6.97 9.83
C LYS A 173 -29.12 -7.97 10.05
N GLN A 174 -28.88 -9.27 9.88
CA GLN A 174 -29.83 -10.36 10.08
C GLN A 174 -29.70 -10.96 11.48
#